data_AF-A0A0G1HG69-F1
#
_entry.id   AF-A0A0G1HG69-F1
#
_cell.length_a   1.000
_cell.length_b   1.000
_cell.length_c   1.000
_cell.angle_alpha   90.00
_cell.angle_beta   90.00
_cell.angle_gamma   90.00
#
_symmetry.space_group_name_H-M   'P 1'
#
loop_
_entity.id
_entity.type
_entity.pdbx_description
1 polymer ?
#
loop_
_entity_poly.entity_id
_entity_poly.type
_entity_poly.pdbx_seq_one_letter_code
_entity_poly.pdbx_strand_id
1 'polypeptide(L)'
;MPDRSEWYFGLPESFDPNEGDTLYGYSEGWDGEVAFTRFGEFGVEISEMGELIATFPDQGLMYIYEQEGPILMALVDVGKYLSSLPIDKVATMPNGGFSVIGLLEHLRAEKLAMMLTITFGELNRFNVVVMDENGEQQVAKDVDGVDFTKGITGDLGIKEHSISFEVTRYGDDLFMAFGERKGKKASMVSVESSLFVDFEDDVFGEDHGRLQKLARKIILN
;
A
#
# COMPACT_ATOMS: atom_id res chain seq x y z
N MET A 1 6.27 3.99 -13.67
CA MET A 1 6.22 2.51 -13.59
C MET A 1 7.56 1.99 -14.08
N PRO A 2 8.20 1.04 -13.38
CA PRO A 2 9.43 0.43 -13.86
C PRO A 2 9.21 -0.22 -15.22
N ASP A 3 10.24 -0.19 -16.06
CA ASP A 3 10.22 -0.86 -17.36
C ASP A 3 10.23 -2.38 -17.13
N ARG A 4 9.14 -3.04 -17.48
CA ARG A 4 8.96 -4.49 -17.30
C ARG A 4 9.74 -5.33 -18.32
N SER A 5 10.43 -4.70 -19.28
CA SER A 5 11.22 -5.40 -20.30
C SER A 5 12.54 -5.97 -19.79
N GLU A 6 12.96 -5.59 -18.57
CA GLU A 6 14.21 -6.01 -17.92
C GLU A 6 13.99 -7.02 -16.78
N TRP A 7 12.80 -7.62 -16.70
CA TRP A 7 12.48 -8.60 -15.66
C TRP A 7 12.82 -10.02 -16.10
N TYR A 8 13.53 -10.73 -15.24
CA TYR A 8 13.83 -12.14 -15.41
C TYR A 8 13.00 -12.95 -14.43
N PHE A 9 12.13 -13.81 -14.94
CA PHE A 9 11.32 -14.69 -14.13
C PHE A 9 11.90 -16.10 -14.13
N GLY A 10 11.95 -16.71 -12.95
CA GLY A 10 12.49 -18.03 -12.74
C GLY A 10 11.58 -18.87 -11.85
N LEU A 11 11.82 -20.18 -11.89
CA LEU A 11 11.37 -21.07 -10.83
C LEU A 11 12.52 -21.20 -9.81
N PRO A 12 12.21 -21.43 -8.53
CA PRO A 12 13.23 -21.73 -7.53
C PRO A 12 14.07 -22.92 -7.94
N GLU A 13 15.35 -22.93 -7.54
CA GLU A 13 16.24 -24.07 -7.79
C GLU A 13 15.68 -25.38 -7.21
N SER A 14 14.85 -25.30 -6.16
CA SER A 14 14.19 -26.46 -5.54
C SER A 14 12.65 -26.44 -5.68
N PHE A 15 12.18 -25.91 -6.81
CA PHE A 15 10.78 -25.94 -7.25
C PHE A 15 10.08 -27.30 -6.99
N ASP A 16 9.01 -27.27 -6.18
CA ASP A 16 8.05 -28.37 -6.03
C ASP A 16 6.75 -28.04 -6.79
N PRO A 17 6.39 -28.79 -7.84
CA PRO A 17 5.17 -28.55 -8.63
C PRO A 17 3.86 -28.74 -7.86
N ASN A 18 3.90 -29.28 -6.64
CA ASN A 18 2.72 -29.44 -5.78
C ASN A 18 2.50 -28.25 -4.84
N GLU A 19 3.51 -27.39 -4.68
CA GLU A 19 3.43 -26.14 -3.92
C GLU A 19 3.13 -25.00 -4.90
N GLY A 20 1.85 -24.65 -5.02
CA GLY A 20 1.44 -23.43 -5.72
C GLY A 20 2.13 -22.19 -5.13
N ASP A 21 2.13 -21.09 -5.87
CA ASP A 21 2.79 -19.81 -5.53
C ASP A 21 4.33 -19.80 -5.70
N THR A 22 4.85 -20.33 -6.81
CA THR A 22 6.29 -20.57 -7.03
C THR A 22 6.98 -19.65 -8.05
N LEU A 23 6.31 -18.60 -8.53
CA LEU A 23 6.90 -17.66 -9.50
C LEU A 23 7.52 -16.46 -8.79
N TYR A 24 8.84 -16.32 -8.93
CA TYR A 24 9.57 -15.11 -8.53
C TYR A 24 10.46 -14.64 -9.67
N GLY A 25 10.94 -13.41 -9.56
CA GLY A 25 11.84 -12.82 -10.54
C GLY A 25 12.73 -11.76 -9.91
N TYR A 26 13.69 -11.33 -10.70
CA TYR A 26 14.59 -10.24 -10.38
C TYR A 26 14.43 -9.16 -11.46
N SER A 27 14.50 -7.91 -11.04
CA SER A 27 14.59 -6.78 -11.95
C SER A 27 16.06 -6.48 -12.20
N GLU A 28 16.53 -6.41 -13.45
CA GLU A 28 17.81 -5.70 -13.67
C GLU A 28 17.61 -4.22 -13.30
N GLY A 29 18.55 -3.63 -12.56
CA GLY A 29 18.53 -2.20 -12.17
C GLY A 29 17.73 -1.83 -10.91
N TRP A 30 17.00 -2.78 -10.32
CA TRP A 30 16.48 -2.73 -8.95
C TRP A 30 17.14 -3.90 -8.23
N ASP A 31 17.94 -3.66 -7.18
CA ASP A 31 18.52 -4.74 -6.35
C ASP A 31 17.43 -5.39 -5.45
N GLY A 32 16.26 -5.64 -6.03
CA GLY A 32 15.05 -6.10 -5.38
C GLY A 32 14.49 -7.37 -6.00
N GLU A 33 13.82 -8.15 -5.17
CA GLU A 33 13.18 -9.40 -5.54
C GLU A 33 11.68 -9.19 -5.75
N VAL A 34 11.10 -9.92 -6.70
CA VAL A 34 9.67 -9.83 -7.02
C VAL A 34 9.04 -11.21 -6.92
N ALA A 35 7.87 -11.30 -6.29
CA ALA A 35 7.05 -12.50 -6.23
C ALA A 35 5.60 -12.20 -6.61
N PHE A 36 4.92 -13.19 -7.20
CA PHE A 36 3.47 -13.14 -7.34
C PHE A 36 2.81 -13.80 -6.14
N THR A 37 1.90 -13.07 -5.52
CA THR A 37 1.22 -13.48 -4.28
C THR A 37 -0.30 -13.45 -4.48
N ARG A 38 -1.05 -13.91 -3.46
CA ARG A 38 -2.52 -13.76 -3.45
C ARG A 38 -3.00 -12.31 -3.53
N PHE A 39 -2.12 -11.35 -3.21
CA PHE A 39 -2.40 -9.91 -3.24
C PHE A 39 -1.99 -9.25 -4.57
N GLY A 40 -1.47 -10.02 -5.52
CA GLY A 40 -0.88 -9.53 -6.76
C GLY A 40 0.65 -9.54 -6.71
N GLU A 41 1.25 -8.69 -7.54
CA GLU A 41 2.70 -8.46 -7.58
C GLU A 41 3.19 -7.89 -6.23
N PHE A 42 4.24 -8.50 -5.67
CA PHE A 42 4.93 -8.09 -4.46
C PHE A 42 6.41 -7.89 -4.79
N GLY A 43 6.93 -6.68 -4.57
CA GLY A 43 8.34 -6.36 -4.74
C GLY A 43 8.98 -6.01 -3.40
N VAL A 44 10.21 -6.46 -3.18
CA VAL A 44 10.96 -6.19 -1.96
C VAL A 44 12.40 -5.78 -2.28
N GLU A 45 12.93 -4.81 -1.54
CA GLU A 45 14.31 -4.33 -1.66
C GLU A 45 14.84 -4.01 -0.26
N ILE A 46 16.16 -4.17 -0.06
CA ILE A 46 16.85 -3.68 1.14
C ILE A 46 17.59 -2.40 0.77
N SER A 47 17.25 -1.29 1.44
CA SER A 47 17.90 0.00 1.20
C SER A 47 19.38 -0.03 1.62
N GLU A 48 20.18 0.94 1.15
CA GLU A 48 21.58 1.10 1.60
C GLU A 48 21.72 1.27 3.12
N MET A 49 20.64 1.67 3.81
CA MET A 49 20.60 1.82 5.27
C MET A 49 20.10 0.56 6.00
N GLY A 50 19.80 -0.52 5.28
CA GLY A 50 19.32 -1.78 5.84
C GLY A 50 17.81 -1.84 6.08
N GLU A 51 17.04 -0.89 5.55
CA GLU A 51 15.59 -0.87 5.69
C GLU A 51 14.93 -1.78 4.66
N LEU A 52 13.86 -2.48 5.04
CA LEU A 52 13.05 -3.24 4.11
C LEU A 52 12.06 -2.31 3.41
N ILE A 53 12.14 -2.20 2.09
CA ILE A 53 11.15 -1.54 1.25
C ILE A 53 10.28 -2.62 0.61
N ALA A 54 9.02 -2.69 1.04
CA ALA A 54 8.04 -3.64 0.56
C ALA A 54 6.97 -2.92 -0.28
N THR A 55 6.70 -3.41 -1.47
CA THR A 55 5.77 -2.78 -2.42
C THR A 55 4.72 -3.76 -2.90
N PHE A 56 3.48 -3.29 -3.00
CA PHE A 56 2.35 -4.00 -3.62
C PHE A 56 1.80 -3.12 -4.74
N PRO A 57 2.45 -3.10 -5.92
CA PRO A 57 2.11 -2.16 -6.98
C PRO A 57 0.67 -2.30 -7.45
N ASP A 58 0.13 -3.51 -7.48
CA ASP A 58 -1.26 -3.77 -7.86
C ASP A 58 -2.28 -3.20 -6.86
N GLN A 59 -1.90 -3.11 -5.59
CA GLN A 59 -2.72 -2.54 -4.51
C GLN A 59 -2.45 -1.05 -4.26
N GLY A 60 -1.39 -0.48 -4.87
CA GLY A 60 -0.99 0.90 -4.61
C GLY A 60 -0.45 1.11 -3.20
N LEU A 61 0.21 0.10 -2.62
CA LEU A 61 0.74 0.14 -1.26
C LEU A 61 2.26 0.04 -1.27
N MET A 62 2.88 0.73 -0.33
CA MET A 62 4.30 0.59 -0.02
C MET A 62 4.51 0.73 1.49
N TYR A 63 5.43 -0.07 2.02
CA TYR A 63 5.79 -0.09 3.43
C TYR A 63 7.31 -0.05 3.55
N ILE A 64 7.81 0.67 4.54
CA ILE A 64 9.22 0.75 4.86
C ILE A 64 9.38 0.32 6.32
N TYR A 65 10.22 -0.67 6.58
CA TYR A 65 10.51 -1.19 7.92
C TYR A 65 11.98 -0.96 8.28
N GLU A 66 12.24 -0.64 9.55
CA GLU A 66 13.59 -0.69 10.13
C GLU A 66 14.13 -2.11 10.12
N GLN A 67 15.46 -2.25 10.16
CA GLN A 67 16.14 -3.55 10.23
C GLN A 67 15.65 -4.43 11.39
N GLU A 68 15.31 -3.82 12.53
CA GLU A 68 14.81 -4.54 13.71
C GLU A 68 13.34 -4.99 13.58
N GLY A 69 12.66 -4.62 12.48
CA GLY A 69 11.30 -5.02 12.16
C GLY A 69 10.18 -3.97 12.31
N PRO A 70 10.28 -2.90 13.12
CA PRO A 70 9.22 -1.88 13.20
C PRO A 70 9.01 -1.14 11.87
N ILE A 71 7.77 -0.78 11.57
CA ILE A 71 7.45 0.06 10.44
C ILE A 71 7.92 1.51 10.67
N LEU A 72 8.56 2.08 9.66
CA LEU A 72 8.90 3.51 9.57
C LEU A 72 7.83 4.28 8.84
N MET A 73 7.33 3.70 7.75
CA MET A 73 6.44 4.41 6.84
C MET A 73 5.46 3.47 6.15
N ALA A 74 4.22 3.91 6.01
CA ALA A 74 3.23 3.33 5.10
C ALA A 74 2.79 4.38 4.09
N LEU A 75 2.79 4.02 2.81
CA LEU A 75 2.34 4.87 1.72
C LEU A 75 1.22 4.18 0.95
N VAL A 76 0.22 4.97 0.57
CA VAL A 76 -0.92 4.53 -0.23
C VAL A 76 -1.10 5.49 -1.39
N ASP A 77 -0.99 4.99 -2.62
CA ASP A 77 -1.62 5.62 -3.78
C ASP A 77 -3.12 5.34 -3.70
N VAL A 78 -3.86 6.34 -3.24
CA VAL A 78 -5.30 6.23 -2.97
C VAL A 78 -6.07 5.90 -4.25
N GLY A 79 -5.65 6.44 -5.40
CA GLY A 79 -6.29 6.17 -6.68
C GLY A 79 -6.06 4.72 -7.11
N LYS A 80 -4.82 4.25 -7.01
CA LYS A 80 -4.47 2.86 -7.33
C LYS A 80 -5.16 1.87 -6.40
N TYR A 81 -5.15 2.12 -5.09
CA TYR A 81 -5.84 1.28 -4.10
C TYR A 81 -7.34 1.19 -4.36
N LEU A 82 -8.02 2.32 -4.56
CA LEU A 82 -9.46 2.31 -4.84
C LEU A 82 -9.79 1.59 -6.16
N SER A 83 -8.91 1.68 -7.15
CA SER A 83 -9.07 0.98 -8.43
C SER A 83 -8.83 -0.54 -8.36
N SER A 84 -8.10 -1.02 -7.35
CA SER A 84 -7.86 -2.45 -7.13
C SER A 84 -9.02 -3.15 -6.43
N LEU A 85 -9.94 -2.38 -5.84
CA LEU A 85 -11.07 -2.91 -5.10
C LEU A 85 -12.05 -3.65 -6.02
N PRO A 86 -12.58 -4.82 -5.57
CA PRO A 86 -13.67 -5.49 -6.26
C PRO A 86 -14.89 -4.58 -6.46
N ILE A 87 -15.48 -4.61 -7.66
CA ILE A 87 -16.59 -3.74 -8.04
C ILE A 87 -17.82 -3.89 -7.15
N ASP A 88 -18.07 -5.10 -6.64
CA ASP A 88 -19.13 -5.41 -5.70
C ASP A 88 -18.91 -4.74 -4.34
N LYS A 89 -17.65 -4.67 -3.85
CA LYS A 89 -17.33 -3.89 -2.65
C LYS A 89 -17.63 -2.41 -2.86
N VAL A 90 -17.19 -1.83 -3.99
CA VAL A 90 -17.45 -0.42 -4.31
C VAL A 90 -18.95 -0.12 -4.45
N ALA A 91 -19.71 -1.02 -5.09
CA ALA A 91 -21.16 -0.85 -5.30
C ALA A 91 -21.98 -0.88 -3.98
N THR A 92 -21.44 -1.47 -2.91
CA THR A 92 -22.10 -1.48 -1.59
C THR A 92 -21.92 -0.20 -0.77
N MET A 93 -21.13 0.75 -1.26
CA MET A 93 -20.91 2.04 -0.59
C MET A 93 -22.18 2.92 -0.59
N PRO A 94 -22.34 3.90 0.32
CA PRO A 94 -23.61 4.60 0.54
C PRO A 94 -24.08 5.47 -0.62
N ASN A 95 -23.21 5.87 -1.55
CA ASN A 95 -23.55 6.51 -2.82
C ASN A 95 -23.33 5.55 -4.00
N GLY A 96 -23.31 4.23 -3.79
CA GLY A 96 -23.08 3.24 -4.85
C GLY A 96 -21.70 3.34 -5.50
N GLY A 97 -20.73 3.96 -4.83
CA GLY A 97 -19.38 4.18 -5.37
C GLY A 97 -19.24 5.41 -6.28
N PHE A 98 -20.28 6.23 -6.46
CA PHE A 98 -20.20 7.43 -7.32
C PHE A 98 -19.11 8.41 -6.91
N SER A 99 -18.85 8.58 -5.60
CA SER A 99 -17.80 9.49 -5.12
C SER A 99 -16.42 8.92 -5.41
N VAL A 100 -16.26 7.60 -5.25
CA VAL A 100 -15.01 6.89 -5.60
C VAL A 100 -14.76 6.98 -7.10
N ILE A 101 -15.75 6.63 -7.93
CA ILE A 101 -15.64 6.67 -9.39
C ILE A 101 -15.31 8.09 -9.86
N GLY A 102 -16.03 9.10 -9.36
CA GLY A 102 -15.78 10.50 -9.72
C GLY A 102 -14.37 10.96 -9.36
N LEU A 103 -13.86 10.56 -8.18
CA LEU A 103 -12.48 10.85 -7.80
C LEU A 103 -11.48 10.18 -8.76
N LEU A 104 -11.66 8.89 -9.08
CA LEU A 104 -10.79 8.15 -9.97
C LEU A 104 -10.78 8.71 -11.39
N GLU A 105 -11.95 9.08 -11.91
CA GLU A 105 -12.09 9.74 -13.22
C GLU A 105 -11.37 11.08 -13.23
N HIS A 106 -11.50 11.86 -12.15
CA HIS A 106 -10.82 13.15 -12.01
C HIS A 106 -9.29 13.01 -11.99
N LEU A 107 -8.77 12.14 -11.12
CA LEU A 107 -7.34 11.87 -11.02
C LEU A 107 -6.77 11.43 -12.38
N ARG A 108 -7.48 10.55 -13.11
CA ARG A 108 -7.06 10.11 -14.44
C ARG A 108 -7.10 11.23 -15.48
N ALA A 109 -8.17 12.02 -15.52
CA ALA A 109 -8.36 13.07 -16.52
C ALA A 109 -7.31 14.18 -16.40
N GLU A 110 -6.93 14.51 -15.17
CA GLU A 110 -5.96 15.55 -14.85
C GLU A 110 -4.53 14.99 -14.67
N LYS A 111 -4.34 13.68 -14.85
CA LYS A 111 -3.07 12.94 -14.63
C LYS A 111 -2.45 13.20 -13.26
N LEU A 112 -3.28 13.12 -12.22
CA LEU A 112 -2.90 13.34 -10.84
C LEU A 112 -2.76 12.00 -10.09
N ALA A 113 -1.86 11.98 -9.12
CA ALA A 113 -1.74 10.93 -8.11
C ALA A 113 -2.08 11.51 -6.73
N MET A 114 -2.89 10.79 -5.95
CA MET A 114 -3.18 11.14 -4.56
C MET A 114 -2.46 10.17 -3.65
N MET A 115 -1.41 10.65 -2.98
CA MET A 115 -0.59 9.86 -2.08
C MET A 115 -0.93 10.19 -0.63
N LEU A 116 -1.22 9.17 0.16
CA LEU A 116 -1.30 9.26 1.61
C LEU A 116 -0.07 8.60 2.21
N THR A 117 0.60 9.32 3.11
CA THR A 117 1.80 8.85 3.80
C THR A 117 1.57 8.91 5.30
N ILE A 118 1.88 7.82 5.98
CA ILE A 118 1.93 7.70 7.44
C ILE A 118 3.39 7.44 7.80
N THR A 119 3.95 8.29 8.65
CA THR A 119 5.31 8.12 9.16
C THR A 119 5.25 7.87 10.66
N PHE A 120 5.92 6.83 11.12
CA PHE A 120 6.09 6.48 12.52
C PHE A 120 7.45 6.98 13.02
N GLY A 121 7.49 7.45 14.26
CA GLY A 121 8.72 7.97 14.86
C GLY A 121 8.42 9.03 15.92
N GLU A 122 9.39 9.93 16.16
CA GLU A 122 9.27 10.93 17.23
C GLU A 122 8.06 11.86 17.09
N LEU A 123 7.63 12.15 15.86
CA LEU A 123 6.57 13.12 15.59
C LEU A 123 5.35 12.56 14.85
N ASN A 124 5.19 11.23 14.75
CA ASN A 124 4.06 10.53 14.09
C ASN A 124 3.23 11.40 13.12
N ARG A 125 3.56 11.32 11.84
CA ARG A 125 3.05 12.26 10.83
C ARG A 125 2.04 11.61 9.91
N PHE A 126 0.98 12.35 9.61
CA PHE A 126 0.00 12.02 8.59
C PHE A 126 0.06 13.08 7.49
N ASN A 127 0.32 12.64 6.27
CA ASN A 127 0.45 13.51 5.13
C ASN A 127 -0.40 13.00 3.96
N VAL A 128 -1.06 13.90 3.25
CA VAL A 128 -1.72 13.61 1.98
C VAL A 128 -1.30 14.66 0.98
N VAL A 129 -0.78 14.20 -0.17
CA VAL A 129 -0.41 15.06 -1.28
C VAL A 129 -1.13 14.64 -2.55
N VAL A 130 -1.56 15.62 -3.33
CA VAL A 130 -1.95 15.42 -4.73
C VAL A 130 -0.85 15.97 -5.61
N MET A 131 -0.27 15.12 -6.44
CA MET A 131 0.84 15.45 -7.35
C MET A 131 0.42 15.28 -8.80
N ASP A 132 0.94 16.12 -9.69
CA ASP A 132 0.77 15.97 -11.13
C ASP A 132 1.89 15.14 -11.79
N GLU A 133 1.82 15.00 -13.12
CA GLU A 133 2.83 14.26 -13.90
C GLU A 133 4.24 14.87 -13.87
N ASN A 134 4.37 16.14 -13.46
CA ASN A 134 5.65 16.84 -13.31
C ASN A 134 6.18 16.76 -11.88
N GLY A 135 5.42 16.16 -10.95
CA GLY A 135 5.73 16.10 -9.53
C GLY A 135 5.39 17.39 -8.75
N GLU A 136 4.63 18.32 -9.34
CA GLU A 136 4.18 19.51 -8.63
C GLU A 136 3.02 19.18 -7.68
N GLN A 137 3.12 19.64 -6.43
CA GLN A 137 2.10 19.42 -5.41
C GLN A 137 0.97 20.45 -5.55
N GLN A 138 -0.27 19.98 -5.72
CA GLN A 138 -1.44 20.84 -5.86
C GLN A 138 -2.23 21.03 -4.57
N VAL A 139 -2.31 19.98 -3.74
CA VAL A 139 -3.01 20.00 -2.46
C VAL A 139 -2.20 19.17 -1.47
N ALA A 140 -1.93 19.74 -0.30
CA ALA A 140 -1.26 19.04 0.79
C ALA A 140 -2.07 19.19 2.09
N LYS A 141 -2.34 18.09 2.76
CA LYS A 141 -2.75 18.07 4.16
C LYS A 141 -1.62 17.45 4.95
N ASP A 142 -1.14 18.17 5.95
CA ASP A 142 0.03 17.76 6.72
C ASP A 142 -0.26 17.94 8.22
N VAL A 143 -0.15 16.84 8.97
CA VAL A 143 -0.49 16.81 10.39
C VAL A 143 0.60 16.06 11.14
N ASP A 144 1.30 16.78 12.01
CA ASP A 144 2.29 16.21 12.93
C ASP A 144 1.67 15.87 14.28
N GLY A 145 2.34 15.01 15.05
CA GLY A 145 1.94 14.65 16.41
C GLY A 145 0.66 13.82 16.48
N VAL A 146 0.38 13.03 15.44
CA VAL A 146 -0.83 12.22 15.35
C VAL A 146 -0.74 11.05 16.31
N ASP A 147 -1.76 10.92 17.17
CA ASP A 147 -1.95 9.74 18.00
C ASP A 147 -2.79 8.72 17.22
N PHE A 148 -2.13 7.87 16.44
CA PHE A 148 -2.79 6.84 15.62
C PHE A 148 -3.59 5.83 16.45
N THR A 149 -3.33 5.70 17.77
CA THR A 149 -4.12 4.83 18.65
C THR A 149 -5.54 5.37 18.91
N LYS A 150 -5.73 6.69 18.75
CA LYS A 150 -7.05 7.33 18.79
C LYS A 150 -7.74 7.38 17.43
N GLY A 151 -6.99 7.05 16.37
CA GLY A 151 -7.41 7.16 14.98
C GLY A 151 -7.41 8.60 14.47
N ILE A 152 -7.25 8.74 13.16
CA ILE A 152 -7.48 9.96 12.40
C ILE A 152 -8.51 9.66 11.32
N THR A 153 -9.53 10.52 11.24
CA THR A 153 -10.57 10.41 10.21
C THR A 153 -10.75 11.74 9.52
N GLY A 154 -11.28 11.70 8.31
CA GLY A 154 -11.65 12.90 7.59
C GLY A 154 -12.07 12.58 6.18
N ASP A 155 -12.04 13.62 5.36
CA ASP A 155 -12.34 13.53 3.95
C ASP A 155 -11.10 13.94 3.15
N LEU A 156 -10.76 13.15 2.13
CA LEU A 156 -9.78 13.48 1.11
C LEU A 156 -10.57 13.96 -0.11
N GLY A 157 -10.21 15.12 -0.65
CA GLY A 157 -10.96 15.67 -1.77
C GLY A 157 -10.13 16.54 -2.67
N ILE A 158 -10.55 16.57 -3.93
CA ILE A 158 -10.04 17.47 -4.95
C ILE A 158 -11.25 18.07 -5.68
N LYS A 159 -11.32 19.41 -5.68
CA LYS A 159 -12.48 20.17 -6.18
C LYS A 159 -13.80 19.64 -5.58
N GLU A 160 -14.75 19.18 -6.39
CA GLU A 160 -16.05 18.64 -5.98
C GLU A 160 -16.03 17.15 -5.59
N HIS A 161 -14.93 16.44 -5.84
CA HIS A 161 -14.82 15.01 -5.56
C HIS A 161 -14.19 14.79 -4.19
N SER A 162 -14.83 13.97 -3.36
CA SER A 162 -14.29 13.64 -2.05
C SER A 162 -14.67 12.22 -1.61
N ILE A 163 -13.71 11.55 -0.98
CA ILE A 163 -13.86 10.27 -0.31
C ILE A 163 -13.56 10.44 1.17
N SER A 164 -14.10 9.58 2.01
CA SER A 164 -13.75 9.55 3.43
C SER A 164 -12.60 8.57 3.68
N PHE A 165 -11.80 8.87 4.69
CA PHE A 165 -10.73 8.01 5.15
C PHE A 165 -10.77 7.82 6.66
N GLU A 166 -10.17 6.72 7.10
CA GLU A 166 -9.83 6.42 8.49
C GLU A 166 -8.46 5.75 8.54
N VAL A 167 -7.60 6.21 9.44
CA VAL A 167 -6.33 5.58 9.76
C VAL A 167 -6.26 5.39 11.26
N THR A 168 -6.12 4.14 11.71
CA THR A 168 -6.08 3.79 13.12
C THR A 168 -5.05 2.69 13.36
N ARG A 169 -4.38 2.75 14.50
CA ARG A 169 -3.51 1.68 15.01
C ARG A 169 -4.26 0.87 16.07
N TYR A 170 -4.29 -0.44 15.92
CA TYR A 170 -4.78 -1.37 16.96
C TYR A 170 -3.68 -2.38 17.31
N GLY A 171 -3.06 -2.22 18.49
CA GLY A 171 -1.94 -3.08 18.89
C GLY A 171 -0.76 -2.93 17.93
N ASP A 172 -0.42 -4.02 17.25
CA ASP A 172 0.66 -4.12 16.28
C ASP A 172 0.18 -4.02 14.83
N ASP A 173 -1.08 -3.63 14.62
CA ASP A 173 -1.69 -3.56 13.30
C ASP A 173 -2.04 -2.10 12.94
N LEU A 174 -1.83 -1.75 11.67
CA LEU A 174 -2.26 -0.51 11.04
C LEU A 174 -3.48 -0.77 10.16
N PHE A 175 -4.51 0.03 10.39
CA PHE A 175 -5.75 0.00 9.63
C PHE A 175 -5.83 1.28 8.82
N MET A 176 -5.89 1.13 7.50
CA MET A 176 -6.13 2.25 6.57
C MET A 176 -7.39 1.94 5.78
N ALA A 177 -8.41 2.77 5.89
CA ALA A 177 -9.69 2.54 5.26
C ALA A 177 -10.11 3.74 4.41
N PHE A 178 -10.65 3.45 3.23
CA PHE A 178 -11.12 4.46 2.28
C PHE A 178 -12.51 4.10 1.78
N GLY A 179 -13.35 5.10 1.53
CA GLY A 179 -14.64 4.87 0.92
C GLY A 179 -15.53 6.10 0.95
N GLU A 180 -16.80 5.88 1.24
CA GLU A 180 -17.82 6.92 1.15
C GLU A 180 -18.55 7.11 2.48
N ARG A 181 -18.86 8.37 2.77
CA ARG A 181 -19.71 8.76 3.90
C ARG A 181 -20.94 9.49 3.42
N LYS A 182 -22.10 9.12 3.97
CA LYS A 182 -23.38 9.79 3.77
C LYS A 182 -24.05 10.01 5.12
N GLY A 183 -23.89 11.22 5.65
CA GLY A 183 -24.35 11.56 7.00
C GLY A 183 -23.63 10.70 8.05
N LYS A 184 -24.39 9.87 8.79
CA LYS A 184 -23.85 8.96 9.81
C LYS A 184 -23.44 7.57 9.27
N LYS A 185 -23.77 7.25 8.01
CA LYS A 185 -23.38 5.97 7.39
C LYS A 185 -22.05 6.14 6.68
N ALA A 186 -21.03 5.40 7.09
CA ALA A 186 -19.79 5.24 6.37
C ALA A 186 -19.67 3.78 5.91
N SER A 187 -19.28 3.56 4.67
CA SER A 187 -18.77 2.26 4.21
C SER A 187 -17.37 2.49 3.69
N MET A 188 -16.39 1.86 4.33
CA MET A 188 -14.99 1.95 3.97
C MET A 188 -14.44 0.56 3.76
N VAL A 189 -13.50 0.43 2.83
CA VAL A 189 -12.74 -0.79 2.64
C VAL A 189 -11.36 -0.58 3.23
N SER A 190 -11.02 -1.40 4.22
CA SER A 190 -9.74 -1.36 4.91
C SER A 190 -8.70 -2.24 4.24
N VAL A 191 -7.46 -1.79 4.29
CA VAL A 191 -6.27 -2.64 4.28
C VAL A 191 -5.72 -2.67 5.70
N GLU A 192 -5.36 -3.88 6.13
CA GLU A 192 -4.77 -4.14 7.44
C GLU A 192 -3.34 -4.58 7.20
N SER A 193 -2.40 -3.91 7.86
CA SER A 193 -0.98 -4.21 7.70
C SER A 193 -0.26 -4.28 9.03
N SER A 194 0.72 -5.17 9.13
CA SER A 194 1.54 -5.26 10.34
C SER A 194 2.41 -4.02 10.52
N LEU A 195 2.52 -3.54 11.75
CA LEU A 195 3.49 -2.52 12.17
C LEU A 195 4.85 -3.14 12.50
N PHE A 196 4.95 -4.46 12.56
CA PHE A 196 6.18 -5.16 12.89
C PHE A 196 6.35 -6.40 12.01
N VAL A 197 7.47 -6.49 11.31
CA VAL A 197 7.78 -7.63 10.46
C VAL A 197 9.22 -8.06 10.70
N ASP A 198 9.38 -9.26 11.24
CA ASP A 198 10.66 -9.96 11.22
C ASP A 198 10.84 -10.57 9.82
N PHE A 199 11.70 -9.92 9.02
CA PHE A 199 11.91 -10.22 7.61
C PHE A 199 13.25 -10.89 7.29
N GLU A 200 14.17 -11.04 8.25
CA GLU A 200 15.51 -11.57 7.97
C GLU A 200 15.42 -12.96 7.31
N ASP A 201 14.69 -13.88 7.94
CA ASP A 201 14.50 -15.24 7.41
C ASP A 201 13.71 -15.25 6.09
N ASP A 202 12.77 -14.30 5.89
CA ASP A 202 11.95 -14.29 4.68
C ASP A 202 12.63 -13.62 3.47
N VAL A 203 13.64 -12.78 3.70
CA VAL A 203 14.42 -12.12 2.66
C VAL A 203 15.71 -12.88 2.36
N PHE A 204 16.40 -13.39 3.38
CA PHE A 204 17.70 -14.04 3.19
C PHE A 204 17.65 -15.57 3.27
N GLY A 205 16.50 -16.14 3.64
CA GLY A 205 16.33 -17.59 3.72
C GLY A 205 16.32 -18.29 2.35
N GLU A 206 16.48 -19.61 2.38
CA GLU A 206 16.46 -20.45 1.17
C GLU A 206 15.07 -21.01 0.83
N ASP A 207 14.06 -20.71 1.65
CA ASP A 207 12.70 -21.21 1.48
C ASP A 207 12.01 -20.62 0.23
N HIS A 208 11.44 -21.46 -0.63
CA HIS A 208 10.79 -21.05 -1.88
C HIS A 208 9.55 -20.18 -1.70
N GLY A 209 8.87 -20.29 -0.56
CA GLY A 209 7.68 -19.51 -0.27
C GLY A 209 7.96 -18.24 0.53
N ARG A 210 9.23 -17.87 0.73
CA ARG A 210 9.62 -16.83 1.69
C ARG A 210 9.04 -15.46 1.39
N LEU A 211 9.04 -15.02 0.13
CA LEU A 211 8.48 -13.73 -0.26
C LEU A 211 6.95 -13.70 -0.12
N GLN A 212 6.28 -14.82 -0.36
CA GLN A 212 4.84 -14.96 -0.16
C GLN A 212 4.50 -14.96 1.34
N LYS A 213 5.34 -15.56 2.18
CA LYS A 213 5.21 -15.48 3.64
C LYS A 213 5.39 -14.06 4.12
N LEU A 214 6.42 -13.36 3.62
CA LEU A 214 6.64 -11.95 3.92
C LEU A 214 5.44 -11.08 3.55
N ALA A 215 4.92 -11.24 2.33
CA ALA A 215 3.73 -10.52 1.89
C ALA A 215 2.51 -10.76 2.79
N ARG A 216 2.32 -11.99 3.29
CA ARG A 216 1.24 -12.35 4.23
C ARG A 216 1.50 -11.87 5.67
N LYS A 217 2.75 -11.65 6.06
CA LYS A 217 3.10 -10.99 7.32
C LYS A 217 2.83 -9.48 7.24
N ILE A 218 3.02 -8.88 6.07
CA ILE A 218 2.81 -7.44 5.85
C ILE A 218 1.32 -7.11 5.72
N ILE A 219 0.57 -7.76 4.82
CA ILE A 219 -0.87 -7.55 4.64
C ILE A 219 -1.65 -8.66 5.35
N LEU A 220 -2.49 -8.28 6.32
CA LEU A 220 -3.11 -9.18 7.27
C LEU A 220 -4.51 -9.67 6.85
N ASN A 221 -5.17 -8.95 5.95
CA ASN A 221 -6.57 -9.19 5.57
C ASN A 221 -6.78 -9.93 4.24
#